data_AF-A0A1E4ID96-F1
#
_entry.id   AF-A0A1E4ID96-F1
#
_cell.length_a   1.000
_cell.length_b   1.000
_cell.length_c   1.000
_cell.angle_alpha   90.00
_cell.angle_beta   90.00
_cell.angle_gamma   90.00
#
_symmetry.space_group_name_H-M   'P 1'
#
loop_
_entity.id
_entity.type
_entity.pdbx_description
1 polymer ?
#
loop_
_entity_poly.entity_id
_entity_poly.type
_entity_poly.pdbx_seq_one_letter_code
_entity_poly.pdbx_strand_id
1 'polypeptide(L)' 'MVRDQVTEAELDEIGVDLAADFPGSTVADFRRYPVLSEGGWFLVVKHQPTLRSVSREPWTLLGPIALTSTGLDIE' A
#
# COMPACT_ATOMS: atom_id res chain seq x y z
N MET A 1 -13.83 1.34 1.23
CA MET A 1 -12.48 1.34 1.82
C MET A 1 -11.75 2.56 1.31
N VAL A 2 -11.34 3.45 2.20
CA VAL A 2 -10.57 4.65 1.82
C VAL A 2 -9.17 4.19 1.43
N ARG A 3 -8.63 4.74 0.34
CA ARG A 3 -7.24 4.50 -0.06
C ARG A 3 -6.38 5.55 0.63
N ASP A 4 -5.38 5.11 1.37
CA ASP A 4 -4.55 6.00 2.18
C ASP A 4 -3.63 6.81 1.27
N GLN A 5 -3.43 8.07 1.63
CA GLN A 5 -2.38 8.89 1.03
C GLN A 5 -1.01 8.35 1.44
N VAL A 6 -0.03 8.59 0.59
CA VAL A 6 1.39 8.41 0.91
C VAL A 6 2.07 9.78 0.89
N THR A 7 3.17 9.88 1.59
CA THR A 7 4.04 11.04 1.68
C THR A 7 5.22 10.90 0.71
N GLU A 8 5.93 12.01 0.47
CA GLU A 8 7.15 12.01 -0.34
C GLU A 8 8.23 11.15 0.30
N ALA A 9 8.44 11.29 1.61
CA ALA A 9 9.40 10.49 2.36
C ALA A 9 9.14 8.97 2.25
N GLU A 10 7.87 8.53 2.31
CA GLU A 10 7.53 7.11 2.12
C GLU A 10 7.86 6.63 0.69
N LEU A 11 7.68 7.47 -0.33
CA LEU A 11 8.05 7.12 -1.71
C LEU A 11 9.57 7.05 -1.87
N ASP A 12 10.31 7.97 -1.25
CA ASP A 12 11.78 7.95 -1.23
C ASP A 12 12.32 6.69 -0.54
N GLU A 13 11.73 6.29 0.59
CA GLU A 13 12.09 5.07 1.32
C GLU A 13 11.85 3.79 0.50
N ILE A 14 10.80 3.78 -0.33
CA ILE A 14 10.51 2.69 -1.28
C ILE A 14 11.46 2.74 -2.49
N GLY A 15 12.19 3.84 -2.68
CA GLY A 15 13.15 4.03 -3.77
C GLY A 15 12.51 4.53 -5.06
N VAL A 16 11.41 5.28 -4.97
CA VAL A 16 10.76 5.91 -6.13
C VAL A 16 11.36 7.29 -6.37
N ASP A 17 11.99 7.50 -7.52
CA ASP A 17 12.32 8.84 -7.99
C ASP A 17 11.17 9.34 -8.87
N LEU A 18 10.36 10.28 -8.36
CA LEU A 18 9.21 10.80 -9.11
C LEU A 18 9.59 11.39 -10.46
N ALA A 19 10.68 12.13 -10.55
CA ALA A 19 11.08 12.80 -11.78
C ALA A 19 11.55 11.80 -12.84
N ALA A 20 12.24 10.74 -12.43
CA ALA A 20 12.75 9.70 -13.33
C ALA A 20 11.72 8.61 -13.67
N ASP A 21 11.01 8.09 -12.65
CA ASP A 21 10.13 6.93 -12.78
C ASP A 21 8.71 7.29 -13.22
N PHE A 22 8.22 8.48 -12.83
CA PHE A 22 6.87 8.95 -13.09
C PHE A 22 6.82 10.44 -13.51
N PRO A 23 7.41 10.81 -14.67
CA PRO A 23 7.49 12.20 -15.09
C PRO A 23 6.11 12.89 -15.15
N GLY A 24 5.99 14.03 -14.47
CA GLY A 24 4.75 14.82 -14.43
C GLY A 24 3.74 14.37 -13.35
N SER A 25 4.03 13.29 -12.63
CA SER A 25 3.24 12.87 -11.47
C SER A 25 3.68 13.58 -10.20
N THR A 26 2.79 13.60 -9.23
CA THR A 26 3.03 14.09 -7.88
C THR A 26 2.76 12.98 -6.86
N VAL A 27 3.19 13.16 -5.62
CA VAL A 27 2.86 12.26 -4.50
C VAL A 27 1.35 12.03 -4.37
N ALA A 28 0.53 13.03 -4.72
CA ALA A 28 -0.93 12.93 -4.67
C ALA A 28 -1.51 11.88 -5.64
N ASP A 29 -0.74 11.45 -6.64
CA ASP A 29 -1.10 10.40 -7.59
C ASP A 29 -0.84 8.99 -7.04
N PHE A 30 -0.31 8.86 -5.83
CA PHE A 30 -0.04 7.57 -5.21
C PHE A 30 -0.99 7.28 -4.07
N ARG A 31 -1.38 6.02 -3.94
CA ARG A 31 -2.21 5.56 -2.82
C ARG A 31 -1.74 4.23 -2.29
N ARG A 32 -1.84 4.06 -0.97
CA ARG A 32 -1.63 2.80 -0.26
C ARG A 32 -2.97 2.14 0.05
N TYR A 33 -3.13 0.87 -0.31
CA TYR A 33 -4.35 0.12 -0.02
C TYR A 33 -4.13 -1.40 -0.13
N PRO A 34 -4.97 -2.21 0.52
CA PRO A 34 -4.85 -3.65 0.40
C PRO A 34 -5.41 -4.17 -0.92
N VAL A 35 -4.77 -5.22 -1.43
CA VAL A 35 -5.16 -5.96 -2.62
C VAL A 35 -5.15 -7.45 -2.30
N LEU A 36 -6.27 -8.13 -2.60
CA LEU A 36 -6.35 -9.59 -2.58
C LEU A 36 -5.88 -10.15 -3.93
N SER A 37 -5.04 -11.18 -3.88
CA SER A 37 -4.55 -11.90 -5.06
C SER A 37 -4.30 -13.36 -4.71
N GLU A 38 -3.82 -14.17 -5.66
CA GLU A 38 -3.53 -15.60 -5.43
C GLU A 38 -2.60 -15.84 -4.22
N GLY A 39 -1.60 -14.99 -4.01
CA GLY A 39 -0.69 -15.08 -2.86
C GLY A 39 -1.26 -14.55 -1.53
N GLY A 40 -2.57 -14.30 -1.46
CA GLY A 40 -3.23 -13.69 -0.30
C GLY A 40 -3.33 -12.17 -0.38
N TRP A 41 -3.43 -11.54 0.79
CA TRP A 41 -3.54 -10.09 0.95
C TRP A 41 -2.16 -9.43 0.92
N PHE A 42 -2.08 -8.32 0.21
CA PHE A 42 -0.91 -7.46 0.14
C PHE A 42 -1.30 -6.03 0.44
N LEU A 43 -0.46 -5.32 1.17
CA LEU A 43 -0.51 -3.87 1.25
C LEU A 43 0.34 -3.33 0.09
N VAL A 44 -0.27 -2.57 -0.82
CA VAL A 44 0.42 -2.04 -2.00
C VAL A 44 0.41 -0.53 -2.01
N VAL A 45 1.48 0.05 -2.56
CA VAL A 45 1.49 1.46 -2.99
C VAL A 45 1.41 1.46 -4.51
N LYS A 46 0.44 2.20 -5.06
CA LYS A 46 0.17 2.26 -6.51
C LYS A 46 0.08 3.69 -7.01
N HIS A 47 0.72 3.92 -8.16
CA HIS A 47 0.48 5.11 -8.97
C HIS A 47 -0.90 5.00 -9.62
N GLN A 48 -1.85 5.84 -9.22
CA GLN A 48 -3.27 5.76 -9.59
C GLN A 48 -3.52 5.90 -11.10
N PRO A 49 -2.86 6.82 -11.83
CA PRO A 49 -3.07 6.96 -13.28
C PRO A 49 -2.66 5.72 -14.08
N THR A 50 -1.52 5.10 -13.72
CA THR A 50 -0.95 3.97 -14.49
C THR A 50 -1.28 2.59 -13.91
N LEU A 51 -1.79 2.54 -12.68
CA LEU A 51 -2.00 1.34 -11.87
C LEU A 51 -0.73 0.51 -11.58
N ARG A 52 0.46 1.01 -11.91
CA ARG A 52 1.75 0.38 -11.55
C ARG A 52 1.89 0.31 -10.03
N SER A 53 2.21 -0.88 -9.52
CA SER A 53 2.63 -1.03 -8.11
C SER A 53 4.08 -0.61 -7.97
N VAL A 54 4.37 0.25 -7.01
CA VAL A 54 5.75 0.64 -6.63
C VAL A 54 6.22 -0.05 -5.35
N SER A 55 5.30 -0.44 -4.48
CA SER A 55 5.57 -1.35 -3.37
C SER A 55 4.47 -2.42 -3.29
N ARG A 56 4.86 -3.60 -2.80
CA ARG A 56 3.99 -4.74 -2.58
C ARG A 56 4.53 -5.60 -1.45
N GLU A 57 3.87 -5.54 -0.31
CA GLU A 57 4.26 -6.28 0.89
C GLU A 57 3.15 -7.26 1.28
N PRO A 58 3.47 -8.54 1.59
CA PRO A 58 2.51 -9.45 2.20
C PRO A 58 1.91 -8.83 3.46
N TRP A 59 0.61 -9.01 3.67
CA TRP A 59 -0.10 -8.43 4.80
C TRP A 59 -0.78 -9.50 5.66
N THR A 60 -1.69 -9.08 6.53
CA THR A 60 -2.42 -10.00 7.42
C THR A 60 -3.32 -10.95 6.62
N LEU A 61 -3.54 -12.15 7.16
CA LEU A 61 -4.37 -13.19 6.50
C LEU A 61 -5.79 -12.72 6.18
N LEU A 62 -6.34 -11.80 6.98
CA LEU A 62 -7.70 -11.27 6.81
C LEU A 62 -7.71 -9.84 6.24
N GLY A 63 -6.56 -9.33 5.80
CA GLY A 63 -6.41 -8.01 5.22
C GLY A 63 -6.98 -6.92 6.13
N PRO A 64 -7.97 -6.13 5.66
CA PRO A 64 -8.52 -5.01 6.43
C PRO A 64 -9.45 -5.43 7.57
N ILE A 65 -9.73 -6.72 7.76
CA ILE A 65 -10.62 -7.20 8.82
C ILE A 65 -9.82 -7.41 10.11
N ALA A 66 -10.12 -6.61 11.13
CA ALA A 66 -9.64 -6.81 12.49
C ALA A 66 -10.61 -7.72 13.26
N LEU A 67 -10.11 -8.77 13.90
CA LEU A 67 -10.94 -9.63 14.75
C LEU A 67 -11.11 -8.99 16.12
N THR A 68 -12.27 -9.16 16.73
CA THR A 68 -12.51 -8.72 18.12
C THR A 68 -11.60 -9.42 19.11
N SER A 69 -11.08 -10.60 18.76
CA SER A 69 -10.11 -11.37 19.54
C SER A 69 -8.64 -11.00 19.26
N THR A 70 -8.34 -10.07 18.35
CA THR A 70 -6.95 -9.66 18.09
C THR A 70 -6.35 -9.01 19.33
N GLY A 71 -5.28 -9.60 19.87
CA GLY A 71 -4.61 -9.11 21.08
C GLY A 71 -5.29 -9.51 22.40
N LEU A 72 -6.27 -10.42 22.36
CA LEU A 72 -6.81 -11.05 23.57
C LEU A 72 -5.96 -12.26 23.94
N ASP A 73 -5.32 -12.18 25.10
CA ASP A 73 -4.69 -13.31 25.75
C ASP A 73 -5.76 -14.06 26.56
N ILE A 74 -6.02 -15.32 26.19
CA ILE A 74 -6.89 -16.22 26.95
C ILE A 74 -5.97 -17.18 27.71
N GLU A 75 -5.89 -17.01 29.04
CA GLU A 75 -5.25 -17.96 29.96
C GLU A 75 -6.12 -19.20 30.20
#